data_AF-A0A7V8IXK7-F1
#
_entry.id   AF-A0A7V8IXK7-F1
#
_cell.length_a   1.000
_cell.length_b   1.000
_cell.length_c   1.000
_cell.angle_alpha   90.00
_cell.angle_beta   90.00
_cell.angle_gamma   90.00
#
_symmetry.space_group_name_H-M   'P 1'
#
loop_
_entity.id
_entity.type
_entity.pdbx_description
1 polymer ?
#
loop_
_entity_poly.entity_id
_entity_poly.type
_entity_poly.pdbx_seq_one_letter_code
_entity_poly.pdbx_strand_id
1 'polypeptide(L)'
;MPDFSRTTKVAACLGFLVPGIGHVMLGRIGRGLWFFVWFAFFANATAVSPILGTLGTRVDQRGCAVAAGVIWLYATLDLLRILVWRRRKALDERKRERFLSAFGYYLRGEYPRARIKLRSVLKLDRDDPDAHFHIGMTYKREGMPRLAKRHFRKALVLDPWRKWETDVKRELKNA
;
A
#
# COMPACT_ATOMS: atom_id res chain seq x y z
N MET A 1 6.68 -13.88 15.50
CA MET A 1 6.91 -12.72 14.61
C MET A 1 6.08 -11.55 15.11
N PRO A 2 6.66 -10.36 15.36
CA PRO A 2 5.90 -9.20 15.83
C PRO A 2 4.82 -8.82 14.80
N ASP A 3 3.62 -8.49 15.29
CA ASP A 3 2.48 -8.11 14.46
C ASP A 3 2.82 -6.89 13.59
N PHE A 4 3.08 -7.15 12.31
CA PHE A 4 3.45 -6.18 11.29
C PHE A 4 2.38 -5.09 11.11
N SER A 5 1.13 -5.39 11.41
CA SER A 5 0.04 -4.41 11.36
C SER A 5 0.12 -3.45 12.54
N ARG A 6 0.46 -3.95 13.73
CA ARG A 6 0.58 -3.16 14.97
C ARG A 6 1.73 -2.18 14.88
N THR A 7 2.91 -2.63 14.46
CA THR A 7 4.08 -1.75 14.32
C THR A 7 3.86 -0.64 13.30
N THR A 8 3.22 -0.94 12.17
CA THR A 8 2.91 0.06 11.14
C THR A 8 1.88 1.08 11.63
N LYS A 9 0.86 0.66 12.40
CA LYS A 9 -0.13 1.58 13.01
C LYS A 9 0.51 2.49 14.06
N VAL A 10 1.34 1.92 14.94
CA VAL A 10 2.04 2.71 15.97
C VAL A 10 3.03 3.69 15.34
N ALA A 11 3.77 3.26 14.31
CA ALA A 11 4.69 4.13 13.57
C ALA A 11 3.97 5.30 12.87
N ALA A 12 2.75 5.06 12.37
CA ALA A 12 1.91 6.13 11.83
C ALA A 12 1.51 7.12 12.93
N CYS A 13 0.90 6.65 14.03
CA CYS A 13 0.46 7.54 15.11
C CYS A 13 1.61 8.37 15.71
N LEU A 14 2.72 7.72 16.08
CA LEU A 14 3.85 8.41 16.71
C LEU A 14 4.62 9.29 15.71
N GLY A 15 4.71 8.87 14.45
CA GLY A 15 5.41 9.62 13.42
C GLY A 15 4.70 10.88 12.94
N PHE A 16 3.38 11.00 13.14
CA PHE A 16 2.66 12.27 12.94
C PHE A 16 2.85 13.24 14.11
N LEU A 17 3.12 12.73 15.32
CA LEU A 17 3.35 13.55 16.50
C LEU A 17 4.78 14.10 16.53
N VAL A 18 5.76 13.23 16.31
CA VAL A 18 7.19 13.59 16.37
C VAL A 18 7.86 13.23 15.05
N PRO A 19 8.33 14.23 14.29
CA PRO A 19 9.08 13.99 13.06
C PRO A 19 10.25 13.04 13.29
N GLY A 20 10.33 12.01 12.44
CA GLY A 20 11.43 11.05 12.44
C GLY A 20 11.21 9.76 13.23
N ILE A 21 10.39 9.75 14.29
CA ILE A 21 10.14 8.53 15.08
C ILE A 21 9.53 7.42 14.22
N GLY A 22 8.56 7.75 13.38
CA GLY A 22 7.92 6.80 12.46
C GLY A 22 8.93 6.13 11.52
N HIS A 23 9.94 6.86 11.03
CA HIS A 23 10.99 6.31 10.17
C HIS A 23 11.89 5.33 10.91
N VAL A 24 12.28 5.65 12.16
CA VAL A 24 13.08 4.76 13.00
C VAL A 24 12.35 3.45 13.25
N MET A 25 11.06 3.51 13.62
CA MET A 25 10.21 2.33 13.84
C MET A 25 10.04 1.47 12.57
N LEU A 26 10.12 2.08 11.40
CA LEU A 26 10.07 1.40 10.10
C LEU A 26 11.44 0.94 9.60
N GLY A 27 12.49 1.04 10.42
CA GLY A 27 13.86 0.60 10.13
C GLY A 27 14.70 1.60 9.32
N ARG A 28 14.18 2.80 9.05
CA ARG A 28 14.88 3.87 8.32
C ARG A 28 15.54 4.85 9.28
N ILE A 29 16.46 4.34 10.10
CA ILE A 29 17.06 5.06 11.24
C ILE A 29 17.71 6.38 10.80
N GLY A 30 18.56 6.38 9.77
CA GLY A 30 19.26 7.59 9.31
C GLY A 30 18.32 8.72 8.87
N ARG A 31 17.26 8.39 8.11
CA ARG A 31 16.24 9.39 7.71
C ARG A 31 15.48 9.92 8.92
N GLY A 32 15.12 9.03 9.85
CA GLY A 32 14.40 9.40 11.06
C GLY A 32 15.20 10.32 11.96
N LEU A 33 16.47 9.98 12.22
CA LEU A 33 17.38 10.82 13.01
C LEU A 33 17.57 12.20 12.36
N TRP A 34 17.72 12.25 11.03
CA TRP A 34 17.86 13.52 10.32
C TRP A 34 16.63 14.43 10.54
N PHE A 35 15.41 13.92 10.37
CA PHE A 35 14.20 14.70 10.64
C PHE A 35 14.10 15.13 12.09
N PHE A 36 14.39 14.22 13.03
CA PHE A 36 14.30 14.49 14.46
C PHE A 36 15.27 15.59 14.89
N VAL A 37 16.55 15.48 14.51
CA VAL A 37 17.61 16.42 14.92
C VAL A 37 17.33 17.82 14.39
N TRP A 38 17.03 17.95 13.10
CA TRP A 38 16.78 19.26 12.50
C TRP A 38 15.48 19.89 12.97
N PHE A 39 14.42 19.09 13.14
CA PHE A 39 13.19 19.59 13.74
C PHE A 39 13.43 20.08 15.17
N ALA A 40 14.11 19.29 16.00
CA ALA A 40 14.43 19.65 17.39
C ALA A 40 15.29 20.92 17.48
N PHE A 41 16.28 21.07 16.60
CA PHE A 41 17.12 22.27 16.54
C PHE A 41 16.28 23.54 16.32
N PHE A 42 15.46 23.57 15.26
CA PHE A 42 14.64 24.75 14.94
C PHE A 42 13.48 24.98 15.91
N ALA A 43 12.84 23.90 16.40
CA ALA A 43 11.79 24.00 17.40
C ALA A 43 12.33 24.53 18.73
N ASN A 44 13.48 24.03 19.20
CA ASN A 44 14.12 24.51 20.42
C ASN A 44 14.65 25.94 20.26
N ALA A 45 15.23 26.30 19.12
CA ALA A 45 15.63 27.68 18.85
C ALA A 45 14.45 28.65 18.96
N THR A 46 13.27 28.24 18.50
CA THR A 46 12.03 29.01 18.63
C THR A 46 11.59 29.10 20.11
N ALA A 47 11.61 27.98 20.84
CA ALA A 47 11.13 27.90 22.22
C ALA A 47 12.01 28.67 23.22
N VAL A 48 13.33 28.66 23.03
CA VAL A 48 14.30 29.28 23.94
C VAL A 48 14.59 30.75 23.56
N SER A 49 14.13 31.21 22.39
CA SER A 49 14.30 32.61 21.92
C SER A 49 14.00 33.68 22.99
N PRO A 50 12.91 33.61 23.79
CA PRO A 50 12.65 34.61 24.83
C PRO A 50 13.72 34.64 25.93
N ILE A 51 14.28 33.49 26.30
CA ILE A 51 15.34 33.36 27.31
C ILE A 51 16.66 33.87 26.74
N LEU A 52 16.98 33.52 25.49
CA LEU A 52 18.17 34.03 24.80
C LEU A 52 18.14 35.55 24.63
N GLY A 53 16.94 36.12 24.48
CA GLY A 53 16.73 37.56 24.47
C GLY A 53 17.14 38.26 25.77
N THR A 54 16.93 37.64 26.94
CA THR A 54 17.38 38.21 28.23
C THR A 54 18.89 38.20 28.38
N LEU A 55 19.57 37.31 27.65
CA LEU A 55 21.03 37.21 27.58
C LEU A 55 21.64 38.10 26.48
N GLY A 56 20.84 38.94 25.82
CA GLY A 56 21.31 39.86 24.78
C GLY A 56 21.52 39.22 23.39
N THR A 57 21.18 37.94 23.23
CA THR A 57 21.29 37.24 21.94
C THR A 57 19.97 37.30 21.16
N ARG A 58 20.03 37.63 19.87
CA ARG A 58 18.84 37.70 19.00
C ARG A 58 18.75 36.45 18.14
N VAL A 59 17.61 35.77 18.21
CA VAL A 59 17.27 34.62 17.36
C VAL A 59 16.14 35.02 16.43
N ASP A 60 16.25 34.67 15.14
CA ASP A 60 15.14 34.84 14.18
C ASP A 60 14.06 33.80 14.44
N GLN A 61 13.16 34.13 15.37
CA GLN A 61 12.08 33.26 15.81
C GLN A 61 11.13 32.87 14.67
N ARG A 62 10.85 33.78 13.73
CA ARG A 62 9.94 33.52 12.62
C ARG A 62 10.57 32.57 11.62
N GLY A 63 11.84 32.79 11.26
CA GLY A 63 12.60 31.89 10.40
C GLY A 63 12.68 30.47 10.97
N CYS A 64 13.03 30.33 12.25
CA CYS A 64 13.10 29.02 12.90
C CYS A 64 11.75 28.30 12.96
N ALA A 65 10.67 29.03 13.28
CA ALA A 65 9.32 28.45 13.32
C ALA A 65 8.87 27.94 11.93
N VAL A 66 9.12 28.72 10.88
CA VAL A 66 8.83 28.31 9.49
C VAL A 66 9.65 27.08 9.10
N ALA A 67 10.94 27.06 9.40
CA ALA A 67 11.81 25.92 9.11
C ALA A 67 11.33 24.63 9.81
N ALA A 68 10.98 24.72 11.10
CA ALA A 68 10.44 23.59 11.85
C ALA A 68 9.11 23.08 11.24
N GLY A 69 8.22 23.99 10.84
CA GLY A 69 6.96 23.65 10.18
C GLY A 69 7.16 22.96 8.82
N VAL A 70 8.08 23.46 7.99
CA VAL A 70 8.43 22.85 6.69
C VAL A 70 9.03 21.45 6.88
N ILE A 71 9.94 21.28 7.84
CA ILE A 71 10.54 19.97 8.15
C ILE A 71 9.46 19.00 8.62
N TRP A 72 8.57 19.43 9.52
CA TRP A 72 7.46 18.61 10.00
C TRP A 72 6.55 18.18 8.83
N LEU A 73 6.15 19.13 7.98
CA LEU A 73 5.30 18.83 6.81
C LEU A 73 5.99 17.87 5.84
N TYR A 74 7.26 18.08 5.53
CA TYR A 74 7.99 17.19 4.64
C TYR A 74 8.15 15.79 5.24
N ALA A 75 8.49 15.70 6.55
CA ALA A 75 8.63 14.42 7.24
C ALA A 75 7.31 13.64 7.27
N THR A 76 6.17 14.30 7.48
CA THR A 76 4.85 13.65 7.45
C THR A 76 4.48 13.18 6.04
N LEU A 77 4.75 13.97 5.00
CA LEU A 77 4.52 13.56 3.61
C LEU A 77 5.42 12.37 3.22
N ASP A 78 6.69 12.37 3.61
CA ASP A 78 7.60 11.23 3.38
C ASP A 78 7.12 9.98 4.12
N LEU A 79 6.72 10.11 5.39
CA LEU A 79 6.17 9.00 6.17
C LEU A 79 4.90 8.44 5.52
N LEU A 80 3.97 9.30 5.08
CA LEU A 80 2.77 8.91 4.35
C LEU A 80 3.10 8.11 3.09
N ARG A 81 4.05 8.59 2.28
CA ARG A 81 4.52 7.87 1.08
C ARG A 81 5.03 6.47 1.42
N ILE A 82 5.81 6.34 2.50
CA ILE A 82 6.34 5.05 2.96
C ILE A 82 5.21 4.12 3.38
N LEU A 83 4.26 4.61 4.18
CA LEU A 83 3.13 3.82 4.67
C LEU A 83 2.24 3.35 3.52
N VAL A 84 1.92 4.22 2.56
CA VAL A 84 1.14 3.88 1.37
C VAL A 84 1.86 2.85 0.50
N TRP A 85 3.15 3.04 0.24
CA TRP A 85 3.96 2.07 -0.50
C TRP A 85 3.95 0.69 0.19
N ARG A 86 4.16 0.67 1.51
CA ARG A 86 4.21 -0.57 2.29
C ARG A 86 2.86 -1.28 2.30
N ARG A 87 1.76 -0.53 2.42
CA ARG A 87 0.39 -1.06 2.37
C ARG A 87 0.08 -1.64 1.00
N ARG A 88 0.44 -0.95 -0.09
CA ARG A 88 0.27 -1.45 -1.47
C ARG A 88 1.04 -2.75 -1.67
N LYS A 89 2.33 -2.78 -1.35
CA LYS A 89 3.16 -3.99 -1.46
C LYS A 89 2.59 -5.17 -0.67
N ALA A 90 2.10 -4.93 0.55
CA ALA A 90 1.49 -5.98 1.37
C ALA A 90 0.15 -6.49 0.79
N LEU A 91 -0.62 -5.63 0.14
CA LEU A 91 -1.84 -6.01 -0.58
C LEU A 91 -1.50 -6.87 -1.80
N ASP A 92 -0.53 -6.44 -2.60
CA ASP A 92 -0.09 -7.13 -3.81
C ASP A 92 0.45 -8.52 -3.49
N GLU A 93 1.25 -8.66 -2.43
CA GLU A 93 1.76 -9.96 -1.99
C GLU A 93 0.62 -10.90 -1.56
N ARG A 94 -0.36 -10.40 -0.79
CA ARG A 94 -1.54 -11.19 -0.38
C ARG A 94 -2.38 -11.61 -1.59
N LYS A 95 -2.55 -10.73 -2.58
CA LYS A 95 -3.24 -11.07 -3.83
C LYS A 95 -2.47 -12.17 -4.56
N ARG A 96 -1.16 -12.00 -4.73
CA ARG A 96 -0.27 -12.94 -5.41
C ARG A 96 -0.28 -14.32 -4.75
N GLU A 97 -0.16 -14.39 -3.43
CA GLU A 97 -0.23 -15.64 -2.66
C GLU A 97 -1.56 -16.38 -2.90
N ARG A 98 -2.69 -15.66 -2.79
CA ARG A 98 -4.03 -16.22 -3.03
C ARG A 98 -4.19 -16.69 -4.47
N PHE A 99 -3.63 -15.94 -5.41
CA PHE A 99 -3.67 -16.26 -6.83
C PHE A 99 -2.83 -17.49 -7.16
N LEU A 100 -1.60 -17.60 -6.65
CA LEU A 100 -0.75 -18.79 -6.80
C LEU A 100 -1.41 -20.03 -6.18
N SER A 101 -2.01 -19.87 -4.99
CA SER A 101 -2.79 -20.95 -4.36
C SER A 101 -3.96 -21.38 -5.25
N ALA A 102 -4.71 -20.42 -5.82
CA ALA A 102 -5.78 -20.73 -6.76
C ALA A 102 -5.29 -21.47 -8.01
N PHE A 103 -4.16 -21.03 -8.57
CA PHE A 103 -3.56 -21.66 -9.74
C PHE A 103 -3.12 -23.10 -9.45
N GLY A 104 -2.53 -23.35 -8.28
CA GLY A 104 -2.20 -24.72 -7.84
C GLY A 104 -3.42 -25.63 -7.74
N TYR A 105 -4.54 -25.14 -7.19
CA TYR A 105 -5.80 -25.92 -7.18
C TYR A 105 -6.36 -26.13 -8.59
N TYR A 106 -6.26 -25.13 -9.46
CA TYR A 106 -6.72 -25.22 -10.85
C TYR A 106 -5.94 -26.29 -11.63
N LEU A 107 -4.62 -26.35 -11.48
CA LEU A 107 -3.77 -27.36 -12.12
C LEU A 107 -4.07 -28.78 -11.63
N ARG A 108 -4.51 -28.94 -10.38
CA ARG A 108 -4.96 -30.22 -9.82
C ARG A 108 -6.39 -30.60 -10.20
N GLY A 109 -7.09 -29.77 -10.98
CA GLY A 109 -8.51 -29.98 -11.33
C GLY A 109 -9.49 -29.68 -10.19
N GLU A 110 -9.02 -29.15 -9.07
CA GLU A 110 -9.85 -28.77 -7.91
C GLU A 110 -10.52 -27.40 -8.13
N TYR A 111 -11.32 -27.28 -9.19
CA TYR A 111 -11.92 -26.01 -9.63
C TYR A 111 -12.75 -25.28 -8.57
N PRO A 112 -13.56 -25.95 -7.71
CA PRO A 112 -14.27 -25.25 -6.65
C PRO A 112 -13.34 -24.55 -5.65
N ARG A 113 -12.22 -25.17 -5.30
CA ARG A 113 -11.21 -24.60 -4.39
C ARG A 113 -10.45 -23.46 -5.05
N ALA A 114 -10.09 -23.61 -6.33
CA ALA A 114 -9.51 -22.54 -7.12
C ALA A 114 -10.41 -21.29 -7.14
N ARG A 115 -11.72 -21.47 -7.39
CA ARG A 115 -12.71 -20.39 -7.36
C ARG A 115 -12.80 -19.71 -6.00
N ILE A 116 -12.79 -20.45 -4.90
CA ILE A 116 -12.80 -19.87 -3.54
C ILE A 116 -11.58 -18.96 -3.34
N LYS A 117 -10.38 -19.42 -3.73
CA LYS A 117 -9.15 -18.64 -3.63
C LYS A 117 -9.19 -17.40 -4.54
N LEU A 118 -9.65 -17.50 -5.78
CA LEU A 118 -9.80 -16.34 -6.67
C LEU A 118 -10.85 -15.35 -6.16
N ARG A 119 -11.98 -15.81 -5.61
CA ARG A 119 -12.96 -14.92 -4.97
C ARG A 119 -12.35 -14.20 -3.76
N SER A 120 -11.39 -14.80 -3.07
CA SER A 120 -10.66 -14.11 -2.00
C SER A 120 -9.72 -13.02 -2.51
N VAL A 121 -9.24 -13.11 -3.76
CA VAL A 121 -8.56 -11.99 -4.44
C VAL A 121 -9.56 -10.87 -4.69
N LEU A 122 -10.76 -11.20 -5.20
CA LEU A 122 -11.84 -10.22 -5.42
C LEU A 122 -12.37 -9.56 -4.14
N LYS A 123 -12.15 -10.15 -2.97
CA LYS A 123 -12.43 -9.50 -1.68
C LYS A 123 -11.39 -8.43 -1.32
N LEU A 124 -10.17 -8.52 -1.85
CA LEU A 124 -9.10 -7.53 -1.66
C LEU A 124 -9.19 -6.41 -2.69
N ASP A 125 -9.49 -6.77 -3.93
CA ASP A 125 -9.71 -5.85 -5.03
C ASP A 125 -10.82 -6.39 -5.93
N ARG A 126 -11.96 -5.71 -5.89
CA ARG A 126 -13.20 -6.16 -6.53
C ARG A 126 -13.10 -6.13 -8.05
N ASP A 127 -12.18 -5.34 -8.59
CA ASP A 127 -12.07 -5.00 -10.00
C ASP A 127 -10.80 -5.58 -10.64
N ASP A 128 -10.19 -6.59 -9.99
CA ASP A 128 -8.99 -7.25 -10.46
C ASP A 128 -9.26 -8.07 -11.75
N PRO A 129 -8.73 -7.65 -12.92
CA PRO A 129 -9.05 -8.28 -14.20
C PRO A 129 -8.47 -9.70 -14.30
N ASP A 130 -7.29 -9.95 -13.72
CA ASP A 130 -6.65 -11.26 -13.66
C ASP A 130 -7.54 -12.25 -12.90
N ALA A 131 -8.03 -11.88 -11.71
CA ALA A 131 -8.93 -12.71 -10.93
C ALA A 131 -10.24 -13.02 -11.68
N HIS A 132 -10.81 -12.04 -12.37
CA HIS A 132 -12.00 -12.27 -13.20
C HIS A 132 -11.74 -13.23 -14.37
N PHE A 133 -10.62 -13.08 -15.07
CA PHE A 133 -10.25 -13.98 -16.16
C PHE A 133 -10.11 -15.43 -15.66
N HIS A 134 -9.35 -15.65 -14.59
CA HIS A 134 -9.13 -17.00 -14.06
C HIS A 134 -10.38 -17.62 -13.44
N ILE A 135 -11.31 -16.82 -12.89
CA ILE A 135 -12.62 -17.33 -12.47
C ILE A 135 -13.43 -17.78 -13.69
N GLY A 136 -13.34 -17.04 -14.80
CA GLY A 136 -13.93 -17.43 -16.08
C GLY A 136 -13.41 -18.79 -16.56
N MET A 137 -12.09 -18.96 -16.58
CA MET A 137 -11.43 -20.23 -16.90
C MET A 137 -11.88 -21.36 -15.98
N THR A 138 -11.97 -21.08 -14.67
CA THR A 138 -12.40 -22.06 -13.67
C THR A 138 -13.85 -22.50 -13.91
N TYR A 139 -14.79 -21.58 -14.16
CA TYR A 139 -16.19 -21.95 -14.46
C TYR A 139 -16.33 -22.70 -15.79
N LYS A 140 -15.52 -22.37 -16.80
CA LYS A 140 -15.51 -23.12 -18.06
C LYS A 140 -15.16 -24.58 -17.81
N ARG A 141 -14.11 -24.84 -17.01
CA ARG A 141 -13.69 -26.19 -16.64
C ARG A 141 -14.72 -26.96 -15.82
N GLU A 142 -15.57 -26.26 -15.06
CA GLU A 142 -16.69 -26.84 -14.33
C GLU A 142 -17.96 -27.08 -15.17
N GLY A 143 -17.91 -26.82 -16.48
CA GLY A 143 -19.08 -26.97 -17.35
C GLY A 143 -20.13 -25.88 -17.16
N MET A 144 -19.75 -24.71 -16.63
CA MET A 144 -20.64 -23.56 -16.41
C MET A 144 -20.30 -22.39 -17.37
N PRO A 145 -20.44 -22.56 -18.70
CA PRO A 145 -19.97 -21.58 -19.69
C PRO A 145 -20.68 -20.23 -19.58
N ARG A 146 -21.96 -20.19 -19.21
CA ARG A 146 -22.70 -18.92 -19.01
C ARG A 146 -22.06 -18.03 -17.94
N LEU A 147 -21.64 -18.63 -16.82
CA LEU A 147 -20.95 -17.91 -15.75
C LEU A 147 -19.53 -17.50 -16.18
N ALA A 148 -18.85 -18.35 -16.95
CA ALA A 148 -17.55 -18.05 -17.51
C ALA A 148 -17.59 -16.80 -18.40
N LYS A 149 -18.53 -16.75 -19.37
CA LYS A 149 -18.72 -15.60 -20.28
C LYS A 149 -18.92 -14.28 -19.52
N ARG A 150 -19.68 -14.29 -18.42
CA ARG A 150 -19.89 -13.09 -17.58
C ARG A 150 -18.58 -12.58 -16.99
N HIS A 151 -17.74 -13.48 -16.46
CA HIS A 151 -16.48 -13.11 -15.84
C HIS A 151 -15.42 -12.68 -16.87
N PHE A 152 -15.39 -13.33 -18.02
CA PHE A 152 -14.55 -12.92 -19.15
C PHE A 152 -14.89 -11.52 -19.67
N ARG A 153 -16.18 -11.17 -19.81
CA ARG A 153 -16.58 -9.81 -20.16
C ARG A 153 -16.14 -8.79 -19.12
N LYS A 154 -16.22 -9.11 -17.83
CA LYS A 154 -15.71 -8.22 -16.78
C LYS A 154 -14.20 -8.02 -16.88
N ALA A 155 -13.44 -9.08 -17.12
CA ALA A 155 -11.99 -8.98 -17.30
C ALA A 155 -11.65 -8.02 -18.47
N LEU A 156 -12.34 -8.11 -19.61
CA LEU A 156 -12.13 -7.19 -20.74
C LEU A 156 -12.40 -5.72 -20.41
N VAL A 157 -13.47 -5.45 -19.65
CA VAL A 157 -13.87 -4.08 -19.31
C VAL A 157 -12.90 -3.47 -18.28
N LEU A 158 -12.40 -4.29 -17.36
CA LEU A 158 -11.57 -3.86 -16.23
C LEU A 158 -10.07 -3.84 -16.53
N ASP A 159 -9.64 -4.48 -17.62
CA ASP A 159 -8.24 -4.57 -18.03
C ASP A 159 -7.84 -3.37 -18.92
N PRO A 160 -7.15 -2.35 -18.39
CA PRO A 160 -6.78 -1.16 -19.16
C PRO A 160 -5.73 -1.46 -20.22
N TRP A 161 -4.99 -2.56 -20.04
CA TRP A 161 -3.85 -2.95 -20.86
C TRP A 161 -4.20 -4.04 -21.87
N ARG A 162 -5.45 -4.50 -21.86
CA ARG A 162 -5.97 -5.53 -22.76
C ARG A 162 -5.15 -6.83 -22.77
N LYS A 163 -4.45 -7.12 -21.67
CA LYS A 163 -3.66 -8.34 -21.43
C LYS A 163 -4.42 -9.61 -21.80
N TRP A 164 -5.70 -9.70 -21.43
CA TRP A 164 -6.53 -10.89 -21.69
C TRP A 164 -7.40 -10.79 -22.94
N GLU A 165 -7.25 -9.75 -23.77
CA GLU A 165 -8.20 -9.48 -24.84
C GLU A 165 -8.30 -10.62 -25.87
N THR A 166 -7.16 -11.09 -26.35
CA THR A 166 -7.07 -12.15 -27.36
C THR A 166 -7.59 -13.47 -26.81
N ASP A 167 -7.19 -13.83 -25.59
CA ASP A 167 -7.60 -15.05 -24.91
C ASP A 167 -9.10 -15.06 -24.63
N VAL A 168 -9.63 -13.97 -24.08
CA VAL A 168 -11.07 -13.87 -23.82
C VAL A 168 -11.88 -13.92 -25.12
N LYS A 169 -11.47 -13.20 -26.18
CA LYS A 169 -12.20 -13.24 -27.46
C LYS A 169 -12.24 -14.65 -28.05
N ARG A 170 -11.12 -15.37 -27.98
CA ARG A 170 -11.03 -16.77 -28.38
C ARG A 170 -11.96 -17.66 -27.58
N GLU A 171 -11.95 -17.49 -26.26
CA GLU A 171 -12.78 -18.25 -25.32
C GLU A 171 -14.28 -17.98 -25.48
N LEU A 172 -14.65 -16.73 -25.79
CA LEU A 172 -16.05 -16.35 -26.05
C LEU A 172 -16.58 -16.90 -27.38
N LYS A 173 -15.71 -17.07 -28.39
CA LYS A 173 -16.07 -17.65 -29.70
C LYS A 173 -16.27 -19.17 -29.63
N ASN A 174 -15.54 -19.84 -28.73
CA ASN A 174 -15.51 -21.29 -28.60
C ASN A 174 -16.45 -21.85 -27.50
N ALA A 175 -17.28 -21.00 -26.89
CA ALA A 175 -18.17 -21.34 -25.77
C ALA A 175 -19.63 -21.03 -26.10
#